data_AF-A0A2V5XYB5-F1
#
_entry.id   AF-A0A2V5XYB5-F1
#
_cell.length_a   1.000
_cell.length_b   1.000
_cell.length_c   1.000
_cell.angle_alpha   90.00
_cell.angle_beta   90.00
_cell.angle_gamma   90.00
#
_symmetry.space_group_name_H-M   'P 1'
#
loop_
_entity.id
_entity.type
_entity.pdbx_description
1 polymer ?
#
loop_
_entity_poly.entity_id
_entity_poly.type
_entity_poly.pdbx_seq_one_letter_code
_entity_poly.pdbx_strand_id
1 'polypeptide(L)'
;MANVSYWRTFWVDSGETGLLPGHEHYWAMWGFGFLDVLAVTPGPLNSDEGDQILMVKDVRSEADSSGARRLYFTVRNTGPIRAIGYGLNFSFVSP
;
A
#
# COMPACT_ATOMS: atom_id res chain seq x y z
N MET A 1 -26.82 -3.74 2.37
CA MET A 1 -26.63 -2.36 2.88
C MET A 1 -25.13 -2.18 2.90
N ALA A 2 -24.60 -1.27 2.09
CA ALA A 2 -23.16 -1.25 1.87
C ALA A 2 -22.40 -0.80 3.14
N ASN A 3 -21.39 -1.55 3.54
CA ASN A 3 -20.48 -1.22 4.64
C ASN A 3 -19.15 -0.70 4.09
N VAL A 4 -18.70 0.44 4.62
CA VAL A 4 -17.37 0.99 4.33
C VAL A 4 -16.41 0.62 5.45
N SER A 5 -15.34 -0.07 5.10
CA SER A 5 -14.27 -0.45 6.04
C SER A 5 -12.98 0.28 5.71
N TYR A 6 -12.25 0.67 6.76
CA TYR A 6 -10.93 1.29 6.66
C TYR A 6 -9.91 0.43 7.40
N TRP A 7 -8.77 0.20 6.75
CA TRP A 7 -7.64 -0.46 7.37
C TRP A 7 -6.36 0.32 7.07
N ARG A 8 -5.41 0.33 8.01
CA ARG A 8 -4.11 0.95 7.87
C ARG A 8 -3.03 -0.06 8.21
N THR A 9 -1.99 -0.12 7.38
CA THR A 9 -0.74 -0.81 7.70
C THR A 9 0.43 0.15 7.53
N PHE A 10 1.59 -0.22 8.05
CA PHE A 10 2.81 0.55 7.95
C PHE A 10 3.98 -0.36 7.66
N TRP A 11 4.95 0.18 6.93
CA TRP A 11 6.28 -0.40 6.81
C TRP A 11 7.29 0.59 7.35
N VAL A 12 8.26 0.06 8.09
CA VAL A 12 9.38 0.81 8.65
C VAL A 12 10.61 -0.05 8.45
N ASP A 13 11.68 0.55 7.94
CA ASP A 13 12.95 -0.16 7.82
C ASP A 13 13.63 -0.31 9.19
N SER A 14 14.16 -1.50 9.45
CA SER A 14 14.96 -1.79 10.65
C SER A 14 16.47 -1.66 10.40
N GLY A 15 16.91 -1.52 9.14
CA GLY A 15 18.32 -1.60 8.73
C GLY A 15 18.94 -0.30 8.19
N GLU A 16 18.30 0.86 8.38
CA GLU A 16 18.74 2.17 7.87
C GLU A 16 18.96 2.26 6.35
N THR A 17 18.55 1.31 5.55
CA THR A 17 18.58 1.39 4.08
C THR A 17 17.44 2.20 3.50
N GLY A 18 16.26 2.14 4.13
CA GLY A 18 15.01 2.74 3.67
C GLY A 18 14.60 2.29 2.27
N LEU A 19 13.52 2.88 1.77
CA LEU A 19 13.16 2.84 0.36
C LEU A 19 13.79 4.04 -0.34
N LEU A 20 14.88 3.81 -1.07
CA LEU A 20 15.61 4.86 -1.79
C LEU A 20 14.81 5.45 -2.97
N PRO A 21 15.13 6.67 -3.43
CA PRO A 21 14.54 7.25 -4.63
C PRO A 21 14.59 6.29 -5.83
N GLY A 22 13.45 6.09 -6.50
CA GLY A 22 13.31 5.19 -7.64
C GLY A 22 13.15 3.71 -7.29
N HIS A 23 13.39 3.30 -6.03
CA HIS A 23 13.18 1.93 -5.59
C HIS A 23 11.71 1.61 -5.30
N GLU A 24 11.41 0.32 -5.26
CA GLU A 24 10.05 -0.22 -5.21
C GLU A 24 9.89 -1.32 -4.15
N HIS A 25 8.74 -1.33 -3.49
CA HIS A 25 8.28 -2.42 -2.63
C HIS A 25 7.02 -3.07 -3.20
N TYR A 26 7.04 -4.39 -3.26
CA TYR A 26 5.92 -5.20 -3.71
C TYR A 26 5.08 -5.63 -2.53
N TRP A 27 3.78 -5.40 -2.61
CA TRP A 27 2.82 -5.76 -1.58
C TRP A 27 1.83 -6.80 -2.08
N ALA A 28 1.46 -7.69 -1.17
CA ALA A 28 0.34 -8.58 -1.30
C ALA A 28 -0.53 -8.44 -0.05
N MET A 29 -1.84 -8.37 -0.26
CA MET A 29 -2.83 -8.16 0.78
C MET A 29 -3.94 -9.22 0.62
N TRP A 30 -4.46 -9.72 1.74
CA TRP A 30 -5.52 -10.73 1.80
C TRP A 30 -6.69 -10.26 2.67
N GLY A 31 -7.87 -10.87 2.50
CA GLY A 31 -9.01 -10.69 3.39
C GLY A 31 -10.15 -9.81 2.85
N PHE A 32 -10.30 -9.67 1.53
CA PHE A 32 -11.38 -8.90 0.89
C PHE A 32 -12.23 -9.79 -0.02
N GLY A 33 -13.49 -9.40 -0.21
CA GLY A 33 -14.51 -10.12 -0.99
C GLY A 33 -14.63 -9.66 -2.45
N PHE A 34 -15.51 -10.35 -3.19
CA PHE A 34 -15.69 -10.22 -4.65
C PHE A 34 -16.22 -8.85 -5.12
N LEU A 35 -16.80 -8.01 -4.25
CA LEU A 35 -17.41 -6.72 -4.60
C LEU A 35 -16.73 -5.51 -3.94
N ASP A 36 -15.58 -5.73 -3.31
CA ASP A 36 -14.87 -4.69 -2.58
C ASP A 36 -14.16 -3.72 -3.55
N VAL A 37 -14.60 -2.46 -3.57
CA VAL A 37 -13.88 -1.36 -4.26
C VAL A 37 -12.72 -0.91 -3.40
N LEU A 38 -11.49 -1.26 -3.78
CA LEU A 38 -10.29 -0.96 -3.00
C LEU A 38 -9.57 0.30 -3.49
N ALA A 39 -9.28 1.21 -2.56
CA ALA A 39 -8.32 2.29 -2.76
C ALA A 39 -7.10 2.07 -1.85
N VAL A 40 -5.89 2.25 -2.39
CA VAL A 40 -4.64 2.20 -1.64
C VAL A 40 -3.95 3.55 -1.78
N THR A 41 -3.66 4.20 -0.66
CA THR A 41 -2.92 5.47 -0.66
C THR A 41 -1.71 5.39 0.26
N PRO A 42 -0.51 5.74 -0.24
CA PRO A 42 0.65 5.84 0.60
C PRO A 42 0.59 7.14 1.40
N GLY A 43 1.09 7.11 2.64
CA GLY A 43 1.21 8.28 3.50
C GLY A 43 2.63 8.40 4.03
N PRO A 44 3.19 9.62 4.13
CA PRO A 44 4.48 9.82 4.75
C PRO A 44 4.42 9.43 6.23
N LEU A 45 5.50 8.83 6.73
CA LEU A 45 5.60 8.44 8.13
C LEU A 45 6.95 8.83 8.72
N ASN A 46 8.03 8.44 8.05
CA ASN A 46 9.39 8.81 8.43
C ASN A 46 10.29 8.83 7.21
N SER A 47 11.10 9.86 7.07
CA SER A 47 12.00 10.06 5.94
C SER A 47 13.19 10.91 6.34
N ASP A 48 14.21 10.97 5.48
CA ASP A 48 15.23 12.02 5.60
C ASP A 48 14.59 13.41 5.43
N GLU A 49 15.35 14.48 5.69
CA GLU A 49 14.86 15.85 5.55
C GLU A 49 14.44 16.15 4.10
N GLY A 50 13.16 16.48 3.89
CA GLY A 50 12.58 16.82 2.58
C GLY A 50 11.20 16.18 2.35
N ASP A 51 10.72 16.26 1.11
CA ASP A 51 9.39 15.74 0.73
C ASP A 51 9.42 14.25 0.40
N GLN A 52 8.74 13.45 1.21
CA GLN A 52 8.50 12.04 0.93
C GLN A 52 7.35 11.88 -0.07
N ILE A 53 7.68 11.57 -1.33
CA ILE A 53 6.69 11.39 -2.40
C ILE A 53 6.64 9.93 -2.81
N LEU A 54 5.49 9.29 -2.59
CA LEU A 54 5.28 7.87 -2.88
C LEU A 54 4.16 7.71 -3.90
N MET A 55 4.31 6.72 -4.78
CA MET A 55 3.31 6.35 -5.77
C MET A 55 2.90 4.90 -5.58
N VAL A 56 1.60 4.64 -5.62
CA VAL A 56 1.06 3.29 -5.78
C VAL A 56 0.84 3.04 -7.27
N LYS A 57 1.34 1.90 -7.77
CA LYS A 57 1.17 1.47 -9.16
C LYS A 57 0.91 -0.02 -9.23
N ASP A 58 0.60 -0.49 -10.44
CA ASP A 58 0.43 -1.91 -10.77
C ASP A 58 -0.63 -2.60 -9.89
N VAL A 59 -1.69 -1.87 -9.54
CA VAL A 59 -2.77 -2.36 -8.69
C VAL A 59 -3.58 -3.41 -9.46
N ARG A 60 -3.57 -4.64 -8.96
CA ARG A 60 -4.35 -5.76 -9.53
C ARG A 60 -5.03 -6.56 -8.43
N SER A 61 -6.25 -7.02 -8.72
CA SER A 61 -6.97 -7.95 -7.85
C SER A 61 -7.15 -9.29 -8.55
N GLU A 62 -6.81 -10.36 -7.83
CA GLU A 62 -6.94 -11.74 -8.32
C GLU A 62 -7.78 -12.55 -7.34
N ALA A 63 -8.67 -13.40 -7.86
CA ALA A 63 -9.38 -14.39 -7.03
C ALA A 63 -8.46 -15.58 -6.77
N ASP A 64 -8.51 -16.13 -5.56
CA ASP A 64 -7.88 -17.41 -5.27
C ASP A 64 -8.87 -18.58 -5.30
N SER A 65 -8.35 -19.80 -5.17
CA SER A 65 -9.14 -21.03 -5.27
C SER A 65 -10.24 -21.18 -4.21
N SER A 66 -10.22 -20.36 -3.15
CA SER A 66 -11.26 -20.35 -2.10
C SER A 66 -12.40 -19.36 -2.39
N GLY A 67 -12.30 -18.57 -3.46
CA GLY A 67 -13.22 -17.47 -3.75
C GLY A 67 -12.88 -16.17 -3.01
N ALA A 68 -11.84 -16.17 -2.17
CA ALA A 68 -11.26 -14.95 -1.60
C ALA A 68 -10.51 -14.14 -2.66
N ARG A 69 -10.25 -12.86 -2.40
CA ARG A 69 -9.44 -12.01 -3.26
C ARG A 69 -8.11 -11.61 -2.64
N ARG A 70 -7.13 -11.45 -3.51
CA ARG A 70 -5.81 -10.90 -3.21
C ARG A 70 -5.63 -9.60 -3.96
N LEU A 71 -5.05 -8.62 -3.30
CA LEU A 71 -4.66 -7.37 -3.93
C LEU A 71 -3.13 -7.35 -4.01
N TYR A 72 -2.61 -7.11 -5.20
CA TYR A 72 -1.20 -6.85 -5.43
C TYR A 72 -1.03 -5.42 -5.88
N PHE A 73 0.00 -4.76 -5.37
CA PHE A 73 0.37 -3.40 -5.79
C PHE A 73 1.83 -3.16 -5.45
N THR A 74 2.38 -2.12 -6.08
CA THR A 74 3.76 -1.69 -5.85
C THR A 74 3.75 -0.28 -5.28
N VAL A 75 4.54 -0.08 -4.22
CA VAL A 75 4.84 1.26 -3.69
C VAL A 75 6.21 1.66 -4.23
N ARG A 76 6.25 2.74 -5.00
CA ARG A 76 7.50 3.33 -5.51
C ARG A 76 7.80 4.62 -4.78
N ASN A 77 9.04 4.81 -4.41
CA ASN A 77 9.51 6.14 -4.02
C ASN A 77 9.79 6.97 -5.28
N THR A 78 8.93 7.96 -5.52
CA THR A 78 9.05 8.89 -6.65
C THR A 78 9.61 10.24 -6.22
N GLY A 79 9.88 10.41 -4.92
CA GLY A 79 10.43 11.62 -4.34
C GLY A 79 11.95 11.65 -4.39
N PRO A 80 12.54 12.81 -4.04
CA PRO A 80 13.98 13.02 -4.07
C PRO A 80 14.72 12.40 -2.87
N ILE A 81 14.01 12.06 -1.80
CA ILE A 81 14.59 11.58 -0.54
C ILE A 81 14.26 10.12 -0.27
N ARG A 82 15.05 9.47 0.58
CA ARG A 82 14.77 8.11 1.06
C ARG A 82 13.61 8.11 2.06
N ALA A 83 12.73 7.11 1.93
CA ALA A 83 11.67 6.83 2.89
C ALA A 83 12.14 5.79 3.92
N ILE A 84 12.23 6.19 5.20
CA ILE A 84 12.59 5.28 6.31
C ILE A 84 11.37 4.44 6.73
N GLY A 85 10.17 5.02 6.60
CA GLY A 85 8.91 4.32 6.76
C GLY A 85 7.78 5.01 6.02
N TYR A 86 6.72 4.28 5.76
CA TYR A 86 5.49 4.82 5.16
C TYR A 86 4.26 4.06 5.62
N GLY A 87 3.14 4.76 5.66
CA GLY A 87 1.83 4.17 5.88
C GLY A 87 1.16 3.79 4.56
N LEU A 88 0.25 2.82 4.63
CA LEU A 88 -0.70 2.52 3.57
C LEU A 88 -2.10 2.53 4.16
N ASN A 89 -2.99 3.30 3.54
CA ASN A 89 -4.40 3.32 3.88
C ASN A 89 -5.18 2.51 2.85
N PHE A 90 -6.06 1.67 3.33
CA PHE A 90 -6.98 0.86 2.54
C PHE A 90 -8.41 1.27 2.88
N SER A 91 -9.25 1.36 1.86
CA SER A 91 -10.69 1.49 2.03
C SER A 91 -11.39 0.50 1.12
N PHE A 92 -12.46 -0.12 1.60
CA PHE A 92 -13.29 -1.00 0.79
C PHE A 92 -14.78 -0.93 1.14
N VAL A 93 -15.61 -1.14 0.11
CA VAL A 93 -17.07 -1.13 0.20
C VAL A 93 -17.59 -2.54 0.00
N SER A 94 -18.18 -3.13 1.03
CA SER A 94 -18.82 -4.45 0.97
C SER A 94 -20.35 -4.33 0.92
N PRO A 95 -21.10 -5.24 0.25
CA PRO A 95 -22.56 -5.16 0.10
C PRO A 95 -23.41 -5.29 1.37
#